data_AF-A0A6I1MP19-F1
#
_entry.id   AF-A0A6I1MP19-F1
#
_cell.length_a   1.000
_cell.length_b   1.000
_cell.length_c   1.000
_cell.angle_alpha   90.00
_cell.angle_beta   90.00
_cell.angle_gamma   90.00
#
_symmetry.space_group_name_H-M   'P 1'
#
loop_
_entity.id
_entity.type
_entity.pdbx_description
1 polymer ?
#
loop_
_entity_poly.entity_id
_entity_poly.type
_entity_poly.pdbx_seq_one_letter_code
_entity_poly.pdbx_strand_id
1 'polypeptide(L)'
;MDDKQYRTLVVAMHFKIDENKMMVINPEPYTWTIGKKALKPGEVVEKGDIVFAKVKHRNNKITCKPVLVINVTQELITEDSKKHRDITRLIEKGNKKK
;
A
#
# COMPACT_ATOMS: atom_id res chain seq x y z
N MET A 1 -24.11 -14.12 -14.99
CA MET A 1 -23.35 -12.85 -14.99
C MET A 1 -21.93 -13.22 -14.61
N ASP A 2 -20.94 -12.89 -15.42
CA ASP A 2 -19.55 -13.18 -15.07
C ASP A 2 -19.12 -12.28 -13.90
N ASP A 3 -18.84 -12.88 -12.75
CA ASP A 3 -18.29 -12.20 -11.59
C ASP A 3 -16.84 -11.80 -11.87
N LYS A 4 -16.68 -10.70 -12.60
CA LYS A 4 -15.39 -10.05 -12.83
C LYS A 4 -14.84 -9.61 -11.48
N GLN A 5 -13.81 -10.30 -10.99
CA GLN A 5 -13.11 -9.90 -9.78
C GLN A 5 -12.13 -8.77 -10.09
N TYR A 6 -12.24 -7.67 -9.36
CA TYR A 6 -11.31 -6.55 -9.42
C TYR A 6 -10.41 -6.56 -8.18
N ARG A 7 -9.15 -6.15 -8.35
CA ARG A 7 -8.24 -5.87 -7.23
C ARG A 7 -7.92 -4.38 -7.17
N THR A 8 -7.81 -3.86 -5.96
CA THR A 8 -7.33 -2.49 -5.75
C THR A 8 -5.82 -2.50 -5.74
N LEU A 9 -5.24 -1.75 -6.68
CA LEU A 9 -3.83 -1.45 -6.76
C LEU A 9 -3.55 -0.09 -6.13
N VAL A 10 -2.46 -0.03 -5.39
CA VAL A 10 -1.96 1.18 -4.75
C VAL A 10 -0.58 1.44 -5.29
N VAL A 11 -0.40 2.61 -5.90
CA VAL A 11 0.93 3.14 -6.19
C VAL A 11 1.31 4.02 -5.02
N ALA A 12 2.44 3.70 -4.38
CA ALA A 12 2.90 4.44 -3.21
C ALA A 12 4.42 4.64 -3.22
N MET A 13 4.88 5.57 -2.40
CA MET A 13 6.29 5.90 -2.23
C MET A 13 6.75 5.60 -0.80
N HIS A 14 7.95 5.06 -0.64
CA HIS A 14 8.51 4.78 0.68
C HIS A 14 9.02 6.04 1.35
N PHE A 15 8.95 6.09 2.67
CA PHE A 15 9.74 7.04 3.45
C PHE A 15 11.16 6.49 3.64
N LYS A 16 12.15 7.37 3.57
CA LYS A 16 13.55 7.10 3.96
C LYS A 16 14.04 8.19 4.90
N ILE A 17 15.09 7.89 5.64
CA ILE A 17 15.82 8.88 6.44
C ILE A 17 17.03 9.30 5.60
N ASP A 18 17.22 10.61 5.42
CA ASP A 18 18.39 11.15 4.72
C ASP A 18 19.61 11.27 5.66
N GLU A 19 20.71 11.80 5.13
CA GLU A 19 21.97 11.99 5.88
C GLU A 19 21.81 12.99 7.05
N ASN A 20 20.85 13.91 6.95
CA ASN A 20 20.54 14.90 7.98
C ASN A 20 19.54 14.37 9.03
N LYS A 21 19.24 13.07 9.00
CA LYS A 21 18.23 12.42 9.86
C LYS A 21 16.81 12.93 9.64
N MET A 22 16.54 13.56 8.50
CA MET A 22 15.21 14.03 8.12
C MET A 22 14.44 12.93 7.41
N MET A 23 13.14 12.84 7.68
CA MET A 23 12.26 11.93 6.95
C MET A 23 11.95 12.54 5.59
N VAL A 24 12.31 11.84 4.52
CA VAL A 24 12.06 12.26 3.14
C VAL A 24 11.34 11.15 2.37
N ILE A 25 10.67 11.52 1.29
CA ILE A 25 10.02 10.57 0.39
C ILE A 25 11.06 10.04 -0.59
N ASN A 26 11.13 8.72 -0.76
CA ASN A 26 11.87 8.10 -1.85
C ASN A 26 11.07 8.33 -3.15
N PRO A 27 11.63 9.03 -4.16
CA PRO A 27 10.89 9.36 -5.38
C PRO A 27 10.57 8.16 -6.27
N GLU A 28 11.07 6.96 -5.96
CA GLU A 28 10.75 5.74 -6.69
C GLU A 28 9.40 5.16 -6.24
N PRO A 29 8.37 5.15 -7.10
CA PRO A 29 7.08 4.58 -6.77
C PRO A 29 7.10 3.06 -6.93
N TYR A 30 6.33 2.38 -6.10
CA TYR A 30 6.09 0.95 -6.20
C TYR A 30 4.59 0.68 -6.22
N THR A 31 4.20 -0.45 -6.81
CA THR A 31 2.80 -0.87 -6.90
C THR A 31 2.55 -2.04 -5.96
N TRP A 32 1.50 -1.92 -5.15
CA TRP A 32 1.02 -2.94 -4.23
C TRP A 32 -0.44 -3.29 -4.47
N THR A 33 -0.83 -4.47 -4.02
CA THR A 33 -2.21 -4.91 -3.89
C THR A 33 -2.69 -4.70 -2.46
N ILE A 34 -3.93 -4.25 -2.30
CA ILE A 34 -4.60 -4.29 -1.00
C ILE A 34 -5.18 -5.70 -0.84
N GLY A 35 -4.68 -6.45 0.15
CA GLY A 35 -5.24 -7.75 0.48
C GLY A 35 -6.69 -7.62 0.96
N LYS A 36 -7.56 -8.58 0.60
CA LYS A 36 -9.00 -8.58 0.97
C LYS A 36 -9.27 -8.41 2.49
N LYS A 37 -8.29 -8.77 3.34
CA LYS A 37 -8.36 -8.67 4.81
C LYS A 37 -7.64 -7.45 5.39
N ALA A 38 -7.05 -6.60 4.56
CA ALA A 38 -6.27 -5.44 5.01
C ALA A 38 -7.15 -4.24 5.39
N LEU A 39 -8.41 -4.22 4.92
CA LEU A 39 -9.40 -3.19 5.18
C LEU A 39 -10.51 -3.75 6.07
N LYS A 40 -10.97 -2.96 7.04
CA LYS A 40 -12.25 -3.26 7.70
C LYS A 40 -13.40 -3.00 6.71
N PRO A 41 -14.57 -3.64 6.88
CA PRO A 41 -15.73 -3.35 6.04
C PRO A 41 -16.04 -1.85 6.01
N GLY A 42 -16.09 -1.26 4.81
CA GLY A 42 -16.35 0.16 4.60
C GLY A 42 -15.11 1.08 4.60
N GLU A 43 -13.92 0.57 4.94
CA GLU A 43 -12.69 1.35 4.77
C GLU A 43 -12.23 1.35 3.31
N VAL A 44 -11.78 2.52 2.85
CA VAL A 44 -11.17 2.72 1.53
C VAL A 44 -9.80 3.36 1.69
N VAL A 45 -8.90 3.07 0.75
CA VAL A 45 -7.60 3.74 0.67
C VAL A 45 -7.68 4.79 -0.41
N GLU A 46 -7.25 5.99 -0.09
CA GLU A 46 -7.26 7.14 -0.99
C GLU A 46 -5.86 7.69 -1.25
N LYS A 47 -5.73 8.49 -2.30
CA LYS A 47 -4.52 9.27 -2.55
C LYS A 47 -4.25 10.20 -1.37
N GLY A 48 -3.00 10.21 -0.91
CA GLY A 48 -2.56 10.99 0.25
C GLY A 48 -2.58 10.22 1.57
N ASP A 49 -3.20 9.04 1.62
CA ASP A 49 -3.14 8.20 2.82
C ASP A 49 -1.73 7.64 3.06
N ILE A 50 -1.40 7.40 4.32
CA ILE A 50 -0.19 6.66 4.71
C ILE A 50 -0.61 5.27 5.17
N VAL A 51 -0.01 4.24 4.58
CA VAL A 51 -0.33 2.83 4.83
C VAL A 51 0.93 2.03 5.13
N PHE A 52 0.81 0.89 5.80
CA PHE A 52 1.91 -0.04 6.03
C PHE A 52 1.93 -1.16 4.99
N ALA A 53 2.94 -1.12 4.12
CA ALA A 53 3.22 -2.14 3.13
C ALA A 53 4.16 -3.22 3.67
N LYS A 54 3.93 -4.50 3.31
CA LYS A 54 4.91 -5.56 3.55
C LYS A 54 6.00 -5.50 2.49
N VAL A 55 7.24 -5.40 2.94
CA VAL A 55 8.43 -5.44 2.10
C VAL A 55 9.21 -6.70 2.44
N LYS A 56 9.35 -7.59 1.45
CA LYS A 56 10.21 -8.77 1.54
C LYS A 56 11.63 -8.39 1.11
N HIS A 57 12.59 -8.58 2.01
CA HIS A 57 14.01 -8.32 1.78
C HIS A 57 14.70 -9.54 1.15
N ARG A 58 15.91 -9.34 0.63
CA ARG A 58 16.73 -10.40 -0.01
C ARG A 58 17.01 -11.58 0.93
N ASN A 59 17.10 -11.33 2.23
CA ASN A 59 17.26 -12.35 3.27
C ASN A 59 15.95 -13.04 3.69
N ASN A 60 14.89 -12.95 2.88
CA ASN A 60 13.54 -13.43 3.17
C ASN A 60 12.84 -12.82 4.40
N LYS A 61 13.46 -11.86 5.11
CA LYS A 61 12.80 -11.14 6.20
C LYS A 61 11.69 -10.26 5.63
N ILE A 62 10.53 -10.29 6.27
CA ILE A 62 9.41 -9.40 5.95
C ILE A 62 9.40 -8.26 6.97
N THR A 63 9.37 -7.02 6.49
CA THR A 63 9.19 -5.84 7.35
C THR A 63 8.00 -5.03 6.88
N CYS A 64 7.27 -4.43 7.83
CA CYS A 64 6.25 -3.43 7.52
C CYS A 64 6.90 -2.06 7.42
N LYS A 65 6.64 -1.33 6.34
CA LYS A 65 7.14 0.04 6.12
C LYS A 65 5.98 0.98 5.83
N PRO A 66 5.96 2.19 6.41
CA PRO A 66 4.99 3.20 6.00
C PRO A 66 5.28 3.62 4.57
N VAL A 67 4.23 3.82 3.78
CA VAL A 67 4.30 4.32 2.40
C VAL A 67 3.19 5.35 2.18
N LEU A 68 3.49 6.40 1.41
CA LEU A 68 2.54 7.42 1.01
C LEU A 68 1.85 6.99 -0.27
N VAL A 69 0.52 6.90 -0.25
CA VAL A 69 -0.29 6.56 -1.42
C VAL A 69 -0.33 7.76 -2.38
N ILE A 70 0.19 7.57 -3.59
CA ILE A 70 0.20 8.61 -4.62
C ILE A 70 -0.87 8.38 -5.69
N ASN A 71 -1.32 7.13 -5.86
CA ASN A 71 -2.43 6.79 -6.73
C ASN A 71 -3.12 5.48 -6.29
N VAL A 72 -4.41 5.36 -6.56
CA VAL A 72 -5.20 4.15 -6.33
C VAL A 72 -5.93 3.82 -7.62
N THR A 73 -5.76 2.60 -8.13
CA THR A 73 -6.40 2.13 -9.35
C THR A 73 -7.08 0.79 -9.12
N GLN A 74 -8.10 0.50 -9.91
CA GLN A 74 -8.72 -0.83 -9.93
C GLN A 74 -8.27 -1.56 -11.19
N GLU A 75 -7.78 -2.78 -11.01
CA GLU A 75 -7.38 -3.65 -12.11
C GLU A 75 -8.29 -4.87 -12.13
N LEU A 76 -8.72 -5.27 -13.34
CA LEU A 76 -9.43 -6.51 -13.56
C LEU A 76 -8.45 -7.69 -13.34
N ILE A 77 -8.82 -8.65 -12.50
CA ILE A 77 -8.00 -9.84 -12.28
C ILE A 77 -8.15 -10.75 -13.50
N THR A 78 -7.14 -10.77 -14.37
CA THR A 78 -6.96 -11.77 -15.42
C THR A 78 -5.90 -12.79 -15.00
N GLU A 79 -5.91 -14.00 -15.60
CA GLU A 79 -4.93 -15.06 -15.30
C GLU A 79 -3.46 -14.60 -15.49
N ASP A 80 -3.21 -13.64 -16.38
CA ASP A 80 -1.90 -13.06 -16.66
C ASP A 80 -1.51 -11.87 -15.75
N SER A 81 -2.32 -11.55 -14.75
CA SER A 81 -2.09 -10.37 -13.92
C SER A 81 -0.81 -10.53 -13.06
N LYS A 82 0.14 -9.60 -13.19
CA LYS A 82 1.45 -9.63 -12.51
C LYS A 82 1.29 -9.84 -11.00
N LYS A 83 2.22 -10.59 -10.38
CA LYS A 83 2.31 -10.77 -8.92
C LYS A 83 2.77 -9.47 -8.26
N HIS A 84 1.85 -8.70 -7.69
CA HIS A 84 2.19 -7.53 -6.87
C HIS A 84 2.47 -7.93 -5.41
N ARG A 85 3.07 -7.00 -4.65
CA ARG A 85 3.31 -7.16 -3.21
C ARG A 85 2.09 -6.69 -2.41
N ASP A 86 1.83 -7.30 -1.26
CA ASP A 86 0.64 -6.97 -0.45
C ASP A 86 0.85 -5.85 0.58
N ILE A 87 -0.14 -4.96 0.70
CA ILE A 87 -0.32 -4.07 1.86
C ILE A 87 -0.98 -4.86 3.00
N THR A 88 -0.52 -4.65 4.23
CA THR A 88 -0.99 -5.45 5.39
C THR A 88 -1.78 -4.66 6.40
N ARG A 89 -1.56 -3.34 6.54
CA ARG A 89 -2.26 -2.55 7.56
C ARG A 89 -2.33 -1.08 7.17
N LEU A 90 -3.45 -0.42 7.43
CA LEU A 90 -3.57 1.04 7.32
C LEU A 90 -3.15 1.71 8.63
N ILE A 91 -2.63 2.94 8.56
CA ILE A 91 -2.48 3.78 9.74
C ILE A 91 -3.85 4.39 10.03
N GLU A 92 -4.39 4.20 11.22
CA GLU A 92 -5.64 4.87 11.62
C GLU A 92 -5.42 6.39 11.51
N LYS A 93 -6.27 7.07 10.73
CA LYS A 93 -6.35 8.54 10.76
C LYS A 93 -6.61 8.91 12.21
N GLY A 94 -5.67 9.62 12.83
CA GLY A 94 -5.76 9.98 14.24
C GLY A 94 -7.10 10.64 14.50
N ASN A 95 -7.99 9.94 15.20
CA ASN A 95 -9.21 10.55 15.70
C ASN A 95 -8.76 11.68 16.62
N LYS A 96 -8.94 12.93 16.17
CA LYS A 96 -8.95 14.10 17.05
C LYS A 96 -10.00 13.81 18.12
N LYS A 97 -9.56 13.43 19.32
CA LYS A 97 -10.45 13.42 20.48
C LYS A 97 -10.88 14.88 20.71
N LYS A 98 -12.19 15.09 20.58
CA LYS A 98 -12.90 16.28 21.08
C LYS A 98 -12.71 16.40 22.59
#